data_AF-A0A1G4KKF4-F1
#
_entry.id   AF-A0A1G4KKF4-F1
#
_cell.length_a   1.000
_cell.length_b   1.000
_cell.length_c   1.000
_cell.angle_alpha   90.00
_cell.angle_beta   90.00
_cell.angle_gamma   90.00
#
_symmetry.space_group_name_H-M   'P 1'
#
loop_
_entity.id
_entity.type
_entity.pdbx_description
1 polymer ?
#
loop_
_entity_poly.entity_id
_entity_poly.type
_entity_poly.pdbx_seq_one_letter_code
_entity_poly.pdbx_strand_id
1 'polypeptide(L)'
;MLKERIQASVKNKAWSRCCFRSNHNLAIRNYVLENAAISGSTVFQGTLYEHLVVRELSEKLAMEKLVVCGGSYDAGIDIRGKWPLEKIYNVCKRKFELDDNAAKKVTVAGASFKPIVHKLEGQKPFKPLNVLVQCKAFTSAKITGKEVRETMGAFSSAVPSAKKNQYMLVLSSPNFLTRDGLNVMNGLAIPLVYVRVELLKSHQGWYDIENSGKLQNYYENEYASKLLRGCGVMQWLKFREYKQVKSSTA
;
A
#
# COMPACT_ATOMS: atom_id res chain seq x y z
N MET A 1 42.39 -34.98 29.22
CA MET A 1 42.88 -34.00 28.22
C MET A 1 42.06 -34.21 26.95
N LEU A 2 40.90 -33.59 26.76
CA LEU A 2 40.58 -32.17 26.47
C LEU A 2 40.70 -31.82 24.96
N LYS A 3 39.57 -31.32 24.42
CA LYS A 3 39.32 -30.62 23.14
C LYS A 3 38.90 -31.50 21.95
N GLU A 4 37.86 -31.21 21.16
CA GLU A 4 36.86 -30.13 21.13
C GLU A 4 35.73 -30.54 20.16
N ARG A 5 34.48 -30.18 20.50
CA ARG A 5 33.28 -30.26 19.65
C ARG A 5 33.29 -29.10 18.65
N ILE A 6 32.93 -29.34 17.39
CA ILE A 6 32.39 -28.28 16.51
C ILE A 6 31.15 -28.80 15.76
N GLN A 7 30.02 -28.15 16.06
CA GLN A 7 28.75 -28.21 15.33
C GLN A 7 28.91 -27.63 13.91
N ALA A 8 28.43 -28.35 12.89
CA ALA A 8 28.11 -27.76 11.59
C ALA A 8 26.58 -27.66 11.46
N SER A 9 26.03 -26.59 12.02
CA SER A 9 24.72 -26.07 11.67
C SER A 9 24.91 -24.67 11.11
N VAL A 10 24.03 -24.27 10.20
CA VAL A 10 23.88 -22.92 9.61
C VAL A 10 24.75 -22.63 8.39
N LYS A 11 24.24 -22.97 7.19
CA LYS A 11 24.37 -22.14 5.97
C LYS A 11 23.14 -22.29 5.08
N ASN A 12 22.05 -21.60 5.42
CA ASN A 12 20.92 -21.39 4.49
C ASN A 12 20.03 -20.18 4.87
N LYS A 13 20.63 -19.03 5.23
CA LYS A 13 19.87 -17.85 5.70
C LYS A 13 20.43 -16.50 5.19
N ALA A 14 20.63 -16.36 3.89
CA ALA A 14 20.99 -15.08 3.27
C ALA A 14 20.09 -14.63 2.09
N TRP A 15 19.02 -15.38 1.77
CA TRP A 15 18.36 -15.31 0.46
C TRP A 15 17.00 -14.60 0.37
N SER A 16 16.52 -13.91 1.41
CA SER A 16 15.13 -13.39 1.44
C SER A 16 14.96 -11.86 1.36
N ARG A 17 16.05 -11.08 1.25
CA ARG A 17 16.02 -9.64 1.61
C ARG A 17 16.28 -8.64 0.47
N CYS A 18 17.21 -8.94 -0.43
CA CYS A 18 17.40 -8.17 -1.67
C CYS A 18 16.27 -8.46 -2.67
N CYS A 19 15.68 -9.65 -2.57
CA CYS A 19 14.77 -10.17 -3.57
C CYS A 19 13.45 -9.40 -3.67
N PHE A 20 12.80 -8.85 -2.64
CA PHE A 20 11.46 -8.25 -2.87
C PHE A 20 11.48 -6.98 -3.72
N ARG A 21 12.24 -5.94 -3.33
CA ARG A 21 12.40 -4.75 -4.20
C ARG A 21 13.10 -5.12 -5.51
N SER A 22 14.09 -6.01 -5.46
CA SER A 22 14.76 -6.50 -6.68
C SER A 22 13.80 -7.23 -7.62
N ASN A 23 12.86 -8.03 -7.11
CA ASN A 23 11.86 -8.79 -7.87
C ASN A 23 10.84 -7.83 -8.47
N HIS A 24 10.38 -6.83 -7.72
CA HIS A 24 9.52 -5.79 -8.27
C HIS A 24 10.24 -4.94 -9.31
N ASN A 25 11.50 -4.57 -9.07
CA ASN A 25 12.31 -3.86 -10.05
C ASN A 25 12.58 -4.74 -11.29
N LEU A 26 12.78 -6.04 -11.13
CA LEU A 26 12.91 -6.99 -12.22
C LEU A 26 11.61 -7.07 -13.03
N ALA A 27 10.46 -7.16 -12.38
CA ALA A 27 9.16 -7.13 -13.04
C ALA A 27 8.97 -5.83 -13.84
N ILE A 28 9.33 -4.67 -13.26
CA ILE A 28 9.29 -3.37 -13.97
C ILE A 28 10.25 -3.39 -15.17
N ARG A 29 11.47 -3.90 -15.02
CA ARG A 29 12.45 -4.01 -16.12
C ARG A 29 11.91 -4.89 -17.24
N ASN A 30 11.41 -6.07 -16.92
CA ASN A 30 10.86 -7.00 -17.89
C ASN A 30 9.70 -6.36 -18.65
N TYR A 31 8.76 -5.73 -17.93
CA TYR A 31 7.64 -5.02 -18.55
C TYR A 31 8.10 -3.92 -19.54
N VAL A 32 9.08 -3.09 -19.14
CA VAL A 32 9.63 -2.04 -20.00
C VAL A 32 10.28 -2.62 -21.26
N LEU A 33 11.06 -3.70 -21.12
CA LEU A 33 11.74 -4.34 -22.25
C LEU A 33 10.76 -5.00 -23.21
N GLU A 34 9.80 -5.76 -22.69
CA GLU A 34 8.80 -6.50 -23.47
C GLU A 34 7.84 -5.56 -24.22
N ASN A 35 7.61 -4.35 -23.71
CA ASN A 35 6.64 -3.41 -24.26
C ASN A 35 7.28 -2.13 -24.81
N ALA A 36 8.58 -2.15 -25.13
CA ALA A 36 9.33 -0.99 -25.60
C ALA A 36 8.69 -0.32 -26.84
N ALA A 37 8.11 -1.12 -27.73
CA ALA A 37 7.46 -0.67 -28.96
C ALA A 37 6.25 0.26 -28.72
N ILE A 38 5.59 0.15 -27.56
CA ILE A 38 4.40 0.93 -27.20
C ILE A 38 4.67 1.90 -26.04
N SER A 39 5.93 2.17 -25.75
CA SER A 39 6.36 2.99 -24.60
C SER A 39 5.73 4.39 -24.55
N GLY A 40 5.35 4.96 -25.69
CA GLY A 40 4.64 6.24 -25.76
C GLY A 40 3.13 6.19 -25.48
N SER A 41 2.54 4.99 -25.36
CA SER A 41 1.09 4.85 -25.20
C SER A 41 0.61 5.11 -23.76
N THR A 42 -0.62 5.57 -23.62
CA THR A 42 -1.26 5.78 -22.30
C THR A 42 -1.45 4.46 -21.55
N VAL A 43 -1.74 3.38 -22.26
CA VAL A 43 -1.82 2.01 -21.71
C VAL A 43 -0.48 1.63 -21.10
N PHE A 44 0.62 1.80 -21.86
CA PHE A 44 1.94 1.47 -21.35
C PHE A 44 2.28 2.23 -20.08
N GLN A 45 2.06 3.55 -20.06
CA GLN A 45 2.34 4.39 -18.90
C GLN A 45 1.44 4.05 -17.70
N GLY A 46 0.18 3.70 -17.94
CA GLY A 46 -0.75 3.23 -16.91
C GLY A 46 -0.28 1.95 -16.24
N THR A 47 0.01 0.91 -17.01
CA THR A 47 0.46 -0.38 -16.46
C THR A 47 1.86 -0.29 -15.84
N LEU A 48 2.77 0.53 -16.40
CA LEU A 48 4.06 0.81 -15.77
C LEU A 48 3.86 1.45 -14.38
N TYR A 49 2.90 2.36 -14.27
CA TYR A 49 2.55 2.99 -13.01
C TYR A 49 1.94 2.01 -12.00
N GLU A 50 1.12 1.06 -12.44
CA GLU A 50 0.57 0.01 -11.57
C GLU A 50 1.68 -0.85 -10.94
N HIS A 51 2.66 -1.30 -11.73
CA HIS A 51 3.82 -2.04 -11.21
C HIS A 51 4.62 -1.23 -10.18
N LEU A 52 4.73 0.07 -10.41
CA LEU A 52 5.42 0.97 -9.50
C LEU A 52 4.68 1.13 -8.17
N VAL A 53 3.37 1.24 -8.23
CA VAL A 53 2.50 1.30 -7.04
C VAL A 53 2.61 -0.01 -6.26
N VAL A 54 2.58 -1.17 -6.93
CA VAL A 54 2.80 -2.47 -6.28
C VAL A 54 4.11 -2.48 -5.48
N ARG A 55 5.22 -2.05 -6.10
CA ARG A 55 6.53 -1.99 -5.45
C ARG A 55 6.48 -1.14 -4.19
N GLU A 56 5.96 0.08 -4.30
CA GLU A 56 6.01 1.05 -3.20
C GLU A 56 5.04 0.70 -2.07
N LEU A 57 3.84 0.19 -2.38
CA LEU A 57 2.90 -0.30 -1.38
C LEU A 57 3.46 -1.53 -0.64
N SER A 58 4.09 -2.45 -1.36
CA SER A 58 4.71 -3.63 -0.74
C SER A 58 5.86 -3.24 0.18
N GLU A 59 6.80 -2.40 -0.29
CA GLU A 59 7.97 -2.03 0.49
C GLU A 59 7.61 -1.14 1.68
N LYS A 60 6.82 -0.08 1.46
CA LYS A 60 6.65 0.98 2.46
C LYS A 60 5.42 0.81 3.34
N LEU A 61 4.39 0.13 2.87
CA LEU A 61 3.19 -0.17 3.67
C LEU A 61 3.11 -1.64 4.08
N ALA A 62 4.12 -2.46 3.77
CA ALA A 62 4.13 -3.89 4.09
C ALA A 62 2.88 -4.62 3.58
N MET A 63 2.33 -4.18 2.45
CA MET A 63 1.25 -4.88 1.76
C MET A 63 1.80 -6.10 1.03
N GLU A 64 1.02 -7.17 1.01
CA GLU A 64 1.44 -8.48 0.51
C GLU A 64 0.45 -8.99 -0.53
N LYS A 65 0.92 -9.94 -1.35
CA LYS A 65 0.10 -10.59 -2.38
C LYS A 65 -0.59 -9.57 -3.31
N LEU A 66 0.12 -8.49 -3.62
CA LEU A 66 -0.32 -7.48 -4.56
C LEU A 66 -0.20 -8.03 -5.98
N VAL A 67 -1.32 -8.08 -6.69
CA VAL A 67 -1.43 -8.58 -8.05
C VAL A 67 -2.08 -7.48 -8.89
N VAL A 68 -1.43 -7.11 -9.98
CA VAL A 68 -2.02 -6.24 -11.01
C VAL A 68 -3.10 -7.05 -11.72
N CYS A 69 -4.32 -6.54 -11.72
CA CYS A 69 -5.49 -7.19 -12.29
C CYS A 69 -6.08 -6.42 -13.48
N GLY A 70 -5.57 -5.23 -13.83
CA GLY A 70 -6.19 -4.30 -14.78
C GLY A 70 -6.57 -4.92 -16.14
N GLY A 71 -7.78 -4.59 -16.60
CA GLY A 71 -8.40 -5.09 -17.84
C GLY A 71 -9.82 -4.54 -18.02
N SER A 72 -10.45 -4.81 -19.16
CA SER A 72 -11.77 -4.27 -19.55
C SER A 72 -12.95 -4.72 -18.67
N TYR A 73 -12.73 -5.52 -17.61
CA TYR A 73 -13.79 -6.08 -16.76
C TYR A 73 -13.52 -5.97 -15.26
N ASP A 74 -12.46 -5.27 -14.84
CA ASP A 74 -12.06 -5.23 -13.42
C ASP A 74 -12.78 -4.14 -12.61
N ALA A 75 -13.86 -3.59 -13.17
CA ALA A 75 -14.71 -2.57 -12.57
C ALA A 75 -13.94 -1.35 -12.03
N GLY A 76 -12.78 -1.03 -12.63
CA GLY A 76 -11.91 0.07 -12.22
C GLY A 76 -10.95 -0.23 -11.06
N ILE A 77 -10.73 -1.51 -10.71
CA ILE A 77 -9.71 -1.92 -9.74
C ILE A 77 -8.48 -2.46 -10.47
N ASP A 78 -7.36 -1.77 -10.32
CA ASP A 78 -6.13 -2.10 -11.03
C ASP A 78 -5.24 -3.09 -10.27
N ILE A 79 -5.28 -3.06 -8.92
CA ILE A 79 -4.45 -3.96 -8.09
C ILE A 79 -5.28 -4.51 -6.93
N ARG A 80 -5.08 -5.79 -6.62
CA ARG A 80 -5.66 -6.46 -5.45
C ARG A 80 -4.57 -7.01 -4.56
N GLY A 81 -4.79 -7.01 -3.25
CA GLY A 81 -3.84 -7.65 -2.32
C GLY A 81 -4.32 -7.74 -0.88
N LYS A 82 -3.37 -7.83 0.04
CA LYS A 82 -3.59 -7.98 1.48
C LYS A 82 -2.77 -6.99 2.29
N TRP A 83 -3.32 -6.52 3.39
CA TRP A 83 -2.60 -5.69 4.35
C TRP A 83 -2.52 -6.36 5.72
N PRO A 84 -1.43 -7.10 6.00
CA PRO A 84 -1.18 -7.70 7.31
C PRO A 84 -0.63 -6.64 8.27
N LEU A 85 -1.52 -5.80 8.81
CA LEU A 85 -1.18 -4.71 9.71
C LEU A 85 -0.43 -5.12 10.98
N GLU A 86 -0.55 -6.40 11.38
CA GLU A 86 0.17 -6.97 12.52
C GLU A 86 1.68 -6.71 12.49
N LYS A 87 2.30 -6.79 11.30
CA LYS A 87 3.73 -6.51 11.15
C LYS A 87 4.09 -5.08 11.54
N ILE A 88 3.30 -4.12 11.07
CA ILE A 88 3.48 -2.70 11.37
C ILE A 88 3.23 -2.47 12.85
N TYR A 89 2.09 -2.94 13.35
CA TYR A 89 1.67 -2.77 14.73
C TYR A 89 2.71 -3.29 15.71
N ASN A 90 3.20 -4.53 15.52
CA ASN A 90 4.17 -5.14 16.43
C ASN A 90 5.50 -4.40 16.48
N VAL A 91 5.96 -3.84 15.36
CA VAL A 91 7.19 -3.03 15.34
C VAL A 91 6.94 -1.70 16.04
N CYS A 92 5.84 -1.04 15.74
CA CYS A 92 5.54 0.29 16.27
C CYS A 92 5.21 0.25 17.77
N LYS A 93 4.43 -0.72 18.25
CA LYS A 93 4.08 -0.88 19.67
C LYS A 93 5.31 -1.04 20.56
N ARG A 94 6.37 -1.68 20.06
CA ARG A 94 7.63 -1.87 20.82
C ARG A 94 8.50 -0.61 20.89
N LYS A 95 8.28 0.36 20.01
CA LYS A 95 9.17 1.51 19.83
C LYS A 95 8.53 2.85 20.16
N PHE A 96 7.22 2.92 20.05
CA PHE A 96 6.47 4.16 20.18
C PHE A 96 5.28 3.91 21.10
N GLU A 97 4.96 4.93 21.88
CA GLU A 97 3.66 5.01 22.55
C GLU A 97 2.60 5.19 21.45
N LEU A 98 1.78 4.17 21.28
CA LEU A 98 0.64 4.21 20.37
C LEU A 98 -0.57 4.78 21.11
N ASP A 99 -1.51 5.31 20.34
CA ASP A 99 -2.75 5.83 20.91
C ASP A 99 -3.64 4.68 21.38
N ASP A 100 -3.54 4.37 22.67
CA ASP A 100 -4.28 3.29 23.32
C ASP A 100 -5.75 3.70 23.63
N ASN A 101 -6.11 4.97 23.41
CA ASN A 101 -7.47 5.49 23.68
C ASN A 101 -8.42 5.32 22.48
N ALA A 102 -8.26 4.23 21.72
CA ALA A 102 -9.16 3.92 20.63
C ALA A 102 -10.54 3.52 21.18
N ALA A 103 -11.55 4.35 20.90
CA ALA A 103 -12.93 4.06 21.29
C ALA A 103 -13.37 2.66 20.82
N LYS A 104 -14.18 1.96 21.63
CA LYS A 104 -14.68 0.61 21.32
C LYS A 104 -15.49 0.56 20.03
N LYS A 105 -16.14 1.66 19.67
CA LYS A 105 -16.94 1.86 18.46
C LYS A 105 -16.81 3.32 18.04
N VAL A 106 -16.68 3.56 16.75
CA VAL A 106 -16.60 4.89 16.13
C VAL A 106 -17.67 4.99 15.06
N THR A 107 -18.19 6.20 14.83
CA THR A 107 -19.11 6.51 13.74
C THR A 107 -18.50 7.60 12.87
N VAL A 108 -18.46 7.37 11.56
CA VAL A 108 -18.00 8.34 10.55
C VAL A 108 -18.99 8.30 9.39
N ALA A 109 -19.46 9.48 8.95
CA ALA A 109 -20.41 9.61 7.83
C ALA A 109 -21.61 8.62 7.93
N GLY A 110 -22.21 8.52 9.12
CA GLY A 110 -23.35 7.64 9.40
C GLY A 110 -23.01 6.14 9.53
N ALA A 111 -21.77 5.73 9.29
CA ALA A 111 -21.35 4.34 9.37
C ALA A 111 -20.56 4.06 10.66
N SER A 112 -20.99 3.04 11.40
CA SER A 112 -20.31 2.62 12.62
C SER A 112 -19.39 1.41 12.43
N PHE A 113 -18.26 1.42 13.13
CA PHE A 113 -17.27 0.33 13.09
C PHE A 113 -16.44 0.28 14.37
N LYS A 114 -15.67 -0.80 14.53
CA LYS A 114 -14.66 -0.92 15.59
C LYS A 114 -13.28 -0.67 14.97
N PRO A 115 -12.42 0.17 15.58
CA PRO A 115 -11.03 0.32 15.15
C PRO A 115 -10.30 -1.02 15.07
N ILE A 116 -9.31 -1.11 14.17
CA ILE A 116 -8.58 -2.35 13.89
C ILE A 116 -7.66 -2.75 15.05
N VAL A 117 -7.17 -1.80 15.85
CA VAL A 117 -6.30 -2.07 17.01
C VAL A 117 -6.90 -3.10 17.96
N HIS A 118 -8.22 -3.07 18.17
CA HIS A 118 -8.94 -4.06 19.00
C HIS A 118 -8.82 -5.50 18.50
N LYS A 119 -8.60 -5.69 17.18
CA LYS A 119 -8.35 -7.02 16.59
C LYS A 119 -6.87 -7.40 16.68
N LEU A 120 -5.97 -6.42 16.66
CA LEU A 120 -4.52 -6.64 16.75
C LEU A 120 -4.07 -6.96 18.19
N GLU A 121 -4.79 -6.43 19.18
CA GLU A 121 -4.57 -6.71 20.60
C GLU A 121 -5.25 -7.98 21.10
N GLY A 122 -6.17 -8.51 20.30
CA GLY A 122 -6.87 -9.75 20.63
C GLY A 122 -5.92 -10.95 20.63
N GLN A 123 -6.31 -11.99 21.36
CA GLN A 123 -5.57 -13.26 21.38
C GLN A 123 -5.66 -14.05 20.06
N LYS A 124 -6.61 -13.70 19.18
CA LYS A 124 -6.82 -14.40 17.91
C LYS A 124 -5.88 -13.84 16.84
N PRO A 125 -5.32 -14.69 15.96
CA PRO A 125 -4.51 -14.23 14.83
C PRO A 125 -5.24 -13.18 13.99
N PHE A 126 -4.54 -12.10 13.66
CA PHE A 126 -5.11 -11.03 12.86
C PHE A 126 -5.36 -11.50 11.43
N LYS A 127 -6.61 -11.35 10.94
CA LYS A 127 -6.91 -11.57 9.53
C LYS A 127 -6.54 -10.31 8.73
N PRO A 128 -5.63 -10.39 7.74
CA PRO A 128 -5.24 -9.25 6.91
C PRO A 128 -6.45 -8.59 6.24
N LEU A 129 -6.40 -7.25 6.12
CA LEU A 129 -7.36 -6.54 5.29
C LEU A 129 -7.19 -6.92 3.83
N ASN A 130 -8.28 -6.92 3.08
CA ASN A 130 -8.22 -6.92 1.63
C ASN A 130 -7.83 -5.51 1.16
N VAL A 131 -6.96 -5.42 0.16
CA VAL A 131 -6.59 -4.14 -0.46
C VAL A 131 -7.11 -4.14 -1.88
N LEU A 132 -7.78 -3.05 -2.26
CA LEU A 132 -8.13 -2.74 -3.64
C LEU A 132 -7.47 -1.41 -3.97
N VAL A 133 -6.75 -1.34 -5.09
CA VAL A 133 -6.08 -0.13 -5.53
C VAL A 133 -6.64 0.30 -6.87
N GLN A 134 -6.90 1.58 -7.01
CA GLN A 134 -7.09 2.23 -8.29
C GLN A 134 -5.96 3.22 -8.53
N CYS A 135 -5.43 3.20 -9.74
CA CYS A 135 -4.28 3.96 -10.21
C CYS A 135 -4.75 5.02 -11.21
N LYS A 136 -4.38 6.27 -10.97
CA LYS A 136 -4.63 7.40 -11.88
C LYS A 136 -3.30 8.06 -12.24
N ALA A 137 -2.67 7.55 -13.30
CA ALA A 137 -1.34 7.94 -13.77
C ALA A 137 -1.36 9.24 -14.62
N PHE A 138 -2.07 10.27 -14.17
CA PHE A 138 -2.08 11.55 -14.89
C PHE A 138 -0.71 12.23 -14.82
N THR A 139 -0.23 12.76 -15.94
CA THR A 139 1.08 13.42 -15.99
C THR A 139 1.09 14.77 -15.27
N SER A 140 -0.02 15.52 -15.35
CA SER A 140 -0.13 16.88 -14.78
C SER A 140 -1.44 17.13 -14.03
N ALA A 141 -2.53 16.44 -14.39
CA ALA A 141 -3.84 16.68 -13.82
C ALA A 141 -3.93 16.20 -12.35
N LYS A 142 -4.45 17.08 -11.49
CA LYS A 142 -4.77 16.76 -10.09
C LYS A 142 -5.99 15.83 -10.01
N ILE A 143 -6.10 15.10 -8.90
CA ILE A 143 -7.24 14.22 -8.64
C ILE A 143 -8.40 15.05 -8.07
N THR A 144 -9.53 15.07 -8.78
CA THR A 144 -10.72 15.83 -8.42
C THR A 144 -11.76 14.95 -7.72
N GLY A 145 -12.88 15.54 -7.28
CA GLY A 145 -13.99 14.77 -6.75
C GLY A 145 -14.60 13.79 -7.75
N LYS A 146 -14.43 14.02 -9.06
CA LYS A 146 -14.86 13.08 -10.11
C LYS A 146 -14.14 11.74 -9.96
N GLU A 147 -12.81 11.74 -9.94
CA GLU A 147 -12.01 10.52 -9.84
C GLU A 147 -12.25 9.80 -8.52
N VAL A 148 -12.42 10.56 -7.42
CA VAL A 148 -12.75 9.97 -6.11
C VAL A 148 -14.12 9.29 -6.13
N ARG A 149 -15.14 9.89 -6.75
CA ARG A 149 -16.47 9.28 -6.90
C ARG A 149 -16.44 8.04 -7.80
N GLU A 150 -15.68 8.08 -8.88
CA GLU A 150 -15.45 6.91 -9.75
C GLU A 150 -14.84 5.75 -8.95
N THR A 151 -13.82 6.05 -8.15
CA THR A 151 -13.16 5.07 -7.26
C THR A 151 -14.11 4.48 -6.23
N MET A 152 -14.97 5.33 -5.65
CA MET A 152 -16.03 4.87 -4.75
C MET A 152 -17.01 3.93 -5.46
N GLY A 153 -17.41 4.24 -6.69
CA GLY A 153 -18.29 3.38 -7.50
C GLY A 153 -17.67 2.00 -7.76
N ALA A 154 -16.38 1.97 -8.10
CA ALA A 154 -15.61 0.72 -8.27
C ALA A 154 -15.61 -0.11 -6.97
N PHE A 155 -15.33 0.53 -5.83
CA PHE A 155 -15.34 -0.14 -4.53
C PHE A 155 -16.72 -0.70 -4.16
N SER A 156 -17.78 0.08 -4.31
CA SER A 156 -19.15 -0.35 -4.02
C SER A 156 -19.60 -1.52 -4.89
N SER A 157 -19.10 -1.60 -6.13
CA SER A 157 -19.37 -2.72 -7.03
C SER A 157 -18.60 -3.99 -6.64
N ALA A 158 -17.36 -3.84 -6.15
CA ALA A 158 -16.49 -4.96 -5.80
C ALA A 158 -16.68 -5.49 -4.38
N VAL A 159 -17.20 -4.67 -3.45
CA VAL A 159 -17.20 -4.98 -2.01
C VAL A 159 -18.62 -4.94 -1.44
N PRO A 160 -19.13 -6.08 -0.91
CA PRO A 160 -20.39 -6.08 -0.18
C PRO A 160 -20.36 -5.11 1.00
N SER A 161 -21.40 -4.29 1.18
CA SER A 161 -21.49 -3.26 2.23
C SER A 161 -21.21 -3.80 3.64
N ALA A 162 -21.65 -5.02 3.95
CA ALA A 162 -21.40 -5.68 5.24
C ALA A 162 -19.91 -6.00 5.51
N LYS A 163 -19.08 -6.07 4.47
CA LYS A 163 -17.67 -6.43 4.56
C LYS A 163 -16.73 -5.24 4.41
N LYS A 164 -17.21 -4.01 4.23
CA LYS A 164 -16.37 -2.83 3.96
C LYS A 164 -15.21 -2.62 4.94
N ASN A 165 -15.41 -2.92 6.22
CA ASN A 165 -14.37 -2.81 7.28
C ASN A 165 -13.28 -3.88 7.22
N GLN A 166 -13.39 -4.83 6.28
CA GLN A 166 -12.37 -5.83 5.97
C GLN A 166 -11.59 -5.46 4.71
N TYR A 167 -11.88 -4.30 4.11
CA TYR A 167 -11.24 -3.79 2.91
C TYR A 167 -10.60 -2.43 3.21
N MET A 168 -9.52 -2.14 2.50
CA MET A 168 -8.93 -0.82 2.38
C MET A 168 -8.87 -0.46 0.90
N LEU A 169 -9.56 0.61 0.53
CA LEU A 169 -9.42 1.19 -0.79
C LEU A 169 -8.19 2.09 -0.81
N VAL A 170 -7.39 2.00 -1.87
CA VAL A 170 -6.24 2.86 -2.08
C VAL A 170 -6.40 3.55 -3.44
N LEU A 171 -6.37 4.88 -3.45
CA LEU A 171 -6.29 5.67 -4.67
C LEU A 171 -4.86 6.17 -4.82
N SER A 172 -4.17 5.77 -5.89
CA SER A 172 -2.80 6.18 -6.18
C SER A 172 -2.73 7.11 -7.38
N SER A 173 -2.00 8.21 -7.25
CA SER A 173 -1.69 9.12 -8.36
C SER A 173 -0.34 9.82 -8.14
N PRO A 174 0.41 10.22 -9.19
CA PRO A 174 1.60 11.04 -9.00
C PRO A 174 1.28 12.48 -8.56
N ASN A 175 0.04 12.94 -8.73
CA ASN A 175 -0.35 14.32 -8.49
C ASN A 175 -1.00 14.51 -7.12
N PHE A 176 -1.46 15.73 -6.83
CA PHE A 176 -2.19 16.02 -5.60
C PHE A 176 -3.71 15.92 -5.81
N LEU A 177 -4.44 15.74 -4.71
CA LEU A 177 -5.89 15.99 -4.67
C LEU A 177 -6.16 17.50 -4.83
N THR A 178 -7.24 17.85 -5.51
CA THR A 178 -7.83 19.19 -5.41
C THR A 178 -8.55 19.34 -4.07
N ARG A 179 -8.90 20.58 -3.70
CA ARG A 179 -9.73 20.84 -2.51
C ARG A 179 -11.07 20.11 -2.58
N ASP A 180 -11.70 20.10 -3.75
CA ASP A 180 -12.92 19.34 -4.01
C ASP A 180 -12.69 17.83 -3.84
N GLY A 181 -11.63 17.28 -4.44
CA GLY A 181 -11.27 15.86 -4.29
C GLY A 181 -11.05 15.46 -2.82
N LEU A 182 -10.38 16.31 -2.04
CA LEU A 182 -10.17 16.10 -0.61
C LEU A 182 -11.49 16.13 0.18
N ASN A 183 -12.36 17.09 -0.10
CA ASN A 183 -13.67 17.21 0.57
C ASN A 183 -14.54 15.98 0.28
N VAL A 184 -14.61 15.56 -0.99
CA VAL A 184 -15.35 14.35 -1.39
C VAL A 184 -14.79 13.12 -0.70
N MET A 185 -13.47 12.93 -0.71
CA MET A 185 -12.79 11.79 -0.09
C MET A 185 -13.09 11.67 1.40
N ASN A 186 -13.09 12.78 2.13
CA ASN A 186 -13.38 12.80 3.57
C ASN A 186 -14.86 12.57 3.90
N GLY A 187 -15.78 12.91 2.98
CA GLY A 187 -17.21 12.63 3.14
C GLY A 187 -17.59 11.16 2.92
N LEU A 188 -16.68 10.30 2.44
CA LEU A 188 -17.00 8.91 2.12
C LEU A 188 -17.14 8.03 3.37
N ALA A 189 -18.21 7.23 3.41
CA ALA A 189 -18.48 6.25 4.46
C ALA A 189 -17.75 4.89 4.24
N ILE A 190 -16.55 4.94 3.68
CA ILE A 190 -15.67 3.78 3.39
C ILE A 190 -14.20 4.09 3.74
N PRO A 191 -13.39 3.07 4.07
CA PRO A 191 -11.95 3.26 4.31
C PRO A 191 -11.22 3.53 2.99
N LEU A 192 -10.72 4.75 2.82
CA LEU A 192 -9.95 5.16 1.65
C LEU A 192 -8.63 5.82 2.07
N VAL A 193 -7.54 5.33 1.49
CA VAL A 193 -6.20 5.93 1.57
C VAL A 193 -5.85 6.52 0.22
N TYR A 194 -5.32 7.73 0.22
CA TYR A 194 -4.70 8.36 -0.94
C TYR A 194 -3.19 8.28 -0.81
N VAL A 195 -2.53 7.76 -1.84
CA VAL A 195 -1.07 7.71 -1.91
C VAL A 195 -0.56 8.50 -3.11
N ARG A 196 0.51 9.26 -2.90
CA ARG A 196 1.23 9.91 -4.00
C ARG A 196 2.47 9.11 -4.33
N VAL A 197 2.44 8.34 -5.42
CA VAL A 197 3.62 7.65 -5.96
C VAL A 197 4.03 8.38 -7.23
N GLU A 198 5.28 8.87 -7.28
CA GLU A 198 5.81 9.55 -8.46
C GLU A 198 5.84 8.64 -9.69
N LEU A 199 5.87 9.22 -10.89
CA LEU A 199 6.21 8.47 -12.09
C LEU A 199 7.71 8.14 -12.11
N LEU A 200 8.08 7.12 -12.88
CA LEU A 200 9.48 6.88 -13.17
C LEU A 200 10.03 8.01 -14.04
N LYS A 201 11.24 8.47 -13.71
CA LYS A 201 11.97 9.41 -14.55
C LYS A 201 12.53 8.66 -15.77
N SER A 202 12.22 9.16 -16.94
CA SER A 202 12.83 8.72 -18.19
C SER A 202 13.94 9.69 -18.57
N HIS A 203 15.09 9.14 -18.96
CA HIS A 203 16.16 9.89 -19.62
C HIS A 203 16.47 9.13 -20.90
N GLN A 204 16.47 9.76 -22.07
CA GLN A 204 16.91 9.14 -23.35
C GLN A 204 16.45 7.67 -23.58
N GLY A 205 15.21 7.32 -23.23
CA GLY A 205 14.64 5.98 -23.43
C GLY A 205 14.93 4.95 -22.33
N TRP A 206 15.67 5.30 -21.27
CA TRP A 206 15.86 4.46 -20.09
C TRP A 206 15.12 5.02 -18.87
N TYR A 207 14.57 4.11 -18.06
CA TYR A 207 13.87 4.46 -16.82
C TYR A 207 14.76 4.28 -15.59
N ASP A 208 14.81 5.29 -14.73
CA ASP A 208 15.51 5.23 -13.44
C ASP A 208 14.68 4.46 -12.40
N ILE A 209 14.65 3.14 -12.53
CA ILE A 209 13.85 2.27 -11.66
C ILE A 209 14.32 2.33 -10.21
N GLU A 210 15.61 2.54 -9.97
CA GLU A 210 16.16 2.47 -8.62
C GLU A 210 15.87 3.73 -7.80
N ASN A 211 16.05 4.91 -8.37
CA ASN A 211 15.99 6.16 -7.60
C ASN A 211 14.71 6.98 -7.83
N SER A 212 13.90 6.65 -8.84
CA SER A 212 12.64 7.34 -9.11
C SER A 212 11.39 6.51 -8.75
N GLY A 213 10.22 7.13 -8.90
CA GLY A 213 8.94 6.48 -8.71
C GLY A 213 8.65 6.10 -7.26
N LYS A 214 8.92 7.02 -6.34
CA LYS A 214 8.82 6.77 -4.91
C LYS A 214 7.44 7.18 -4.38
N LEU A 215 6.96 6.47 -3.36
CA LEU A 215 5.91 6.99 -2.48
C LEU A 215 6.41 8.26 -1.79
N GLN A 216 5.73 9.36 -2.06
CA GLN A 216 6.00 10.71 -1.57
C GLN A 216 5.02 11.14 -0.47
N ASN A 217 3.75 10.74 -0.58
CA ASN A 217 2.72 11.12 0.38
C ASN A 217 1.77 9.97 0.68
N TYR A 218 1.25 9.97 1.90
CA TYR A 218 0.23 9.05 2.40
C TYR A 218 -0.82 9.88 3.15
N TYR A 219 -2.08 9.70 2.80
CA TYR A 219 -3.19 10.41 3.39
C TYR A 219 -4.36 9.46 3.63
N GLU A 220 -4.92 9.48 4.83
CA GLU A 220 -6.10 8.70 5.19
C GLU A 220 -7.32 9.62 5.16
N ASN A 221 -8.43 9.17 4.57
CA ASN A 221 -9.69 9.87 4.80
C ASN A 221 -10.13 9.70 6.26
N GLU A 222 -11.12 10.48 6.69
CA GLU A 222 -11.61 10.43 8.07
C GLU A 222 -11.97 9.00 8.51
N TYR A 223 -12.61 8.23 7.64
CA TYR A 223 -12.96 6.84 7.93
C TYR A 223 -11.73 5.95 8.16
N ALA A 224 -10.78 5.94 7.22
CA ALA A 224 -9.57 5.14 7.29
C ALA A 224 -8.73 5.55 8.51
N SER A 225 -8.64 6.84 8.81
CA SER A 225 -7.87 7.34 9.95
C SER A 225 -8.44 6.86 11.29
N LYS A 226 -9.77 6.88 11.45
CA LYS A 226 -10.40 6.31 12.65
C LYS A 226 -10.32 4.78 12.69
N LEU A 227 -10.35 4.12 11.53
CA LEU A 227 -10.26 2.66 11.44
C LEU A 227 -8.85 2.15 11.77
N LEU A 228 -7.82 2.86 11.33
CA LEU A 228 -6.40 2.53 11.53
C LEU A 228 -5.79 3.18 12.78
N ARG A 229 -6.57 3.98 13.53
CA ARG A 229 -6.14 4.58 14.79
C ARG A 229 -5.54 3.51 15.73
N GLY A 230 -4.38 3.82 16.32
CA GLY A 230 -3.64 2.91 17.18
C GLY A 230 -2.86 1.80 16.46
N CYS A 231 -2.94 1.68 15.12
CA CYS A 231 -2.21 0.64 14.38
C CYS A 231 -0.74 0.98 14.09
N GLY A 232 -0.31 2.23 14.29
CA GLY A 232 1.08 2.68 14.11
C GLY A 232 1.52 2.97 12.66
N VAL A 233 0.60 2.98 11.68
CA VAL A 233 0.94 3.19 10.25
C VAL A 233 1.64 4.54 10.01
N MET A 234 1.18 5.61 10.68
CA MET A 234 1.80 6.94 10.55
C MET A 234 3.22 6.97 11.14
N GLN A 235 3.44 6.37 12.32
CA GLN A 235 4.75 6.25 12.95
C GLN A 235 5.69 5.43 12.06
N TRP A 236 5.20 4.30 11.54
CA TRP A 236 5.93 3.44 10.62
C TRP A 236 6.47 4.17 9.40
N LEU A 237 5.63 5.00 8.76
CA LEU A 237 6.04 5.80 7.62
C LEU A 237 6.97 6.96 8.00
N LYS A 238 6.60 7.72 9.06
CA LYS A 238 7.34 8.89 9.54
C LYS A 238 8.78 8.54 9.91
N PHE A 239 8.97 7.47 10.69
CA PHE A 239 10.28 7.01 11.13
C PHE A 239 10.93 5.98 10.19
N ARG A 240 10.28 5.71 9.06
CA ARG A 240 10.78 4.81 8.01
C ARG A 240 11.15 3.42 8.53
N GLU A 241 10.31 2.87 9.42
CA GLU A 241 10.51 1.56 10.04
C GLU A 241 10.55 0.41 9.03
N TYR A 242 9.95 0.61 7.84
CA TYR A 242 10.11 -0.28 6.70
C TYR A 242 11.57 -0.48 6.25
N LYS A 243 12.48 0.43 6.60
CA LYS A 243 13.93 0.25 6.38
C LYS A 243 14.56 -0.67 7.43
N GLN A 244 14.03 -0.74 8.64
CA GLN A 244 14.64 -1.45 9.77
C GLN A 244 14.27 -2.94 9.81
N VAL A 245 13.14 -3.33 9.24
CA VAL A 245 12.85 -4.76 9.00
C VAL A 245 13.91 -5.41 8.09
N LYS A 246 14.75 -4.60 7.41
CA LYS A 246 15.94 -5.04 6.67
C LYS A 246 17.13 -5.43 7.55
N SER A 247 17.13 -5.18 8.87
CA SER A 247 18.25 -5.51 9.78
C SER A 247 17.95 -6.61 10.81
N SER A 248 16.70 -6.86 11.20
CA SER A 248 16.33 -7.78 12.31
C SER A 248 16.28 -9.29 11.98
N THR A 249 17.12 -9.76 11.06
CA THR A 249 17.21 -11.18 10.64
C THR A 249 18.68 -11.53 10.36
N ALA A 250 19.58 -10.89 11.10
CA ALA A 250 20.98 -11.29 11.22
C ALA A 250 21.09 -12.32 12.35
#